data_AF-A0A8I0TAX5-F1
#
_entry.id   AF-A0A8I0TAX5-F1
#
_cell.length_a   1.000
_cell.length_b   1.000
_cell.length_c   1.000
_cell.angle_alpha   90.00
_cell.angle_beta   90.00
_cell.angle_gamma   90.00
#
_symmetry.space_group_name_H-M   'P 1'
#
loop_
_entity.id
_entity.type
_entity.pdbx_description
1 polymer ?
#
loop_
_entity_poly.entity_id
_entity_poly.type
_entity_poly.pdbx_seq_one_letter_code
_entity_poly.pdbx_strand_id
1 'polypeptide(L)'
;MQKIDNSSEEYLYQHHWLFCGEVFTQGRGETMTYGTKFNVLIRTETQVITKDEIDRAQKLMLQRLLLERPPRKNHRIVDCYMANICYLGLMNKIQFDGSIAANVDDLAPETPQVH
;
A
#
# COMPACT_ATOMS: atom_id res chain seq x y z
N MET A 1 33.57 -7.61 25.64
CA MET A 1 33.34 -7.06 24.29
C MET A 1 31.83 -7.09 24.05
N GLN A 2 31.14 -5.99 24.34
CA GLN A 2 29.70 -5.88 24.08
C GLN A 2 29.51 -5.80 22.56
N LYS A 3 28.83 -6.79 21.97
CA LYS A 3 28.27 -6.63 20.62
C LYS A 3 27.12 -5.65 20.77
N ILE A 4 27.34 -4.42 20.33
CA ILE A 4 26.26 -3.46 20.14
C ILE A 4 25.56 -3.89 18.85
N ASP A 5 24.43 -4.58 19.00
CA ASP A 5 23.57 -5.01 17.92
C ASP A 5 22.69 -3.82 17.50
N ASN A 6 23.28 -2.84 16.82
CA ASN A 6 22.59 -1.59 16.43
C ASN A 6 22.58 -1.37 14.91
N SER A 7 22.24 -2.38 14.11
CA SER A 7 21.66 -2.09 12.80
C SER A 7 20.14 -2.02 12.97
N SER A 8 19.63 -0.92 13.53
CA SER A 8 18.18 -0.71 13.54
C SER A 8 17.68 -0.70 12.09
N GLU A 9 16.61 -1.46 11.82
CA GLU A 9 16.00 -1.57 10.48
C GLU A 9 15.72 -0.22 9.82
N GLU A 10 15.64 0.84 10.63
CA GLU A 10 15.40 2.21 10.21
C GLU A 10 16.49 2.80 9.31
N TYR A 11 17.74 2.32 9.43
CA TYR A 11 18.88 2.77 8.61
C TYR A 11 19.20 1.85 7.43
N LEU A 12 18.59 0.65 7.36
CA LEU A 12 18.78 -0.28 6.26
C LEU A 12 18.13 0.27 4.98
N TYR A 13 18.93 0.39 3.92
CA TYR A 13 18.44 0.79 2.61
C TYR A 13 17.68 -0.36 1.96
N GLN A 14 16.45 -0.10 1.55
CA GLN A 14 15.60 -1.05 0.84
C GLN A 14 14.95 -0.39 -0.37
N HIS A 15 14.65 -1.20 -1.38
CA HIS A 15 13.90 -0.75 -2.54
C HIS A 15 12.42 -0.67 -2.17
N HIS A 16 11.83 0.51 -2.30
CA HIS A 16 10.43 0.78 -1.95
C HIS A 16 9.56 0.70 -3.20
N TRP A 17 8.41 0.02 -3.08
CA TRP A 17 7.48 -0.23 -4.18
C TRP A 17 6.05 0.04 -3.75
N LEU A 18 5.32 0.81 -4.55
CA LEU A 18 3.89 1.04 -4.36
C LEU A 18 3.09 0.12 -5.28
N PHE A 19 2.34 -0.79 -4.68
CA PHE A 19 1.38 -1.64 -5.37
C PHE A 19 0.00 -1.00 -5.24
N CYS A 20 -0.62 -0.66 -6.38
CA CYS A 20 -1.97 -0.14 -6.45
C CYS A 20 -2.88 -1.23 -6.99
N GLY A 21 -3.96 -1.53 -6.28
CA GLY A 21 -4.90 -2.57 -6.68
C GLY A 21 -6.31 -2.33 -6.20
N GLU A 22 -7.20 -3.25 -6.57
CA GLU A 22 -8.62 -3.19 -6.25
C GLU A 22 -9.12 -4.58 -5.89
N VAL A 23 -9.82 -4.66 -4.75
CA VAL A 23 -10.50 -5.88 -4.32
C VAL A 23 -11.97 -5.75 -4.64
N PHE A 24 -12.49 -6.75 -5.36
CA PHE A 24 -13.89 -6.79 -5.78
C PHE A 24 -14.69 -7.73 -4.88
N THR A 25 -15.85 -7.24 -4.47
CA THR A 25 -16.83 -8.02 -3.71
C THR A 25 -18.18 -8.04 -4.42
N GLN A 26 -18.96 -9.08 -4.16
CA GLN A 26 -20.29 -9.26 -4.75
C GLN A 26 -21.23 -9.90 -3.72
N GLY A 27 -22.45 -9.38 -3.60
CA GLY A 27 -23.49 -10.00 -2.78
C GLY A 27 -23.98 -11.33 -3.38
N ARG A 28 -24.41 -12.26 -2.52
CA ARG A 28 -24.99 -13.53 -3.00
C ARG A 28 -26.27 -13.26 -3.78
N GLY A 29 -26.26 -13.62 -5.07
CA GLY A 29 -27.41 -13.44 -5.98
C GLY A 29 -27.44 -12.07 -6.67
N GLU A 30 -26.45 -11.22 -6.43
CA GLU A 30 -26.28 -9.95 -7.14
C GLU A 30 -25.43 -10.14 -8.39
N THR A 31 -25.69 -9.33 -9.41
CA THR A 31 -24.89 -9.25 -10.63
C THR A 31 -23.83 -8.16 -10.56
N MET A 32 -24.04 -7.13 -9.73
CA MET A 32 -23.12 -5.99 -9.61
C MET A 32 -21.94 -6.30 -8.69
N THR A 33 -20.74 -5.87 -9.09
CA THR A 33 -19.51 -5.98 -8.29
C THR A 33 -19.13 -4.63 -7.69
N TYR A 34 -18.67 -4.64 -6.45
CA TYR A 34 -18.19 -3.46 -5.74
C TYR A 34 -16.68 -3.53 -5.57
N GLY A 35 -15.96 -2.60 -6.20
CA GLY A 35 -14.51 -2.46 -6.07
C GLY A 35 -14.11 -1.55 -4.92
N THR A 36 -13.06 -1.94 -4.19
CA THR A 36 -12.40 -1.10 -3.19
C THR A 36 -10.91 -1.04 -3.50
N LYS A 37 -10.40 0.18 -3.70
CA LYS A 37 -9.02 0.44 -4.08
C LYS A 37 -8.10 0.46 -2.86
N PHE A 38 -6.92 -0.12 -3.01
CA PHE A 38 -5.89 -0.17 -1.99
C PHE A 38 -4.52 0.15 -2.59
N ASN A 39 -3.72 0.85 -1.79
CA ASN A 39 -2.31 1.02 -2.01
C ASN A 39 -1.55 0.22 -0.96
N VAL A 40 -0.54 -0.55 -1.37
CA VAL A 40 0.30 -1.35 -0.47
C VAL A 40 1.75 -1.03 -0.75
N LEU A 41 2.50 -0.75 0.32
CA LEU A 41 3.93 -0.54 0.25
C LEU A 41 4.66 -1.85 0.51
N ILE A 42 5.52 -2.26 -0.41
CA ILE A 42 6.41 -3.41 -0.27
C ILE A 42 7.86 -2.92 -0.29
N ARG A 43 8.70 -3.53 0.54
CA ARG A 43 10.14 -3.26 0.63
C ARG A 43 10.91 -4.51 0.24
N THR A 44 11.88 -4.38 -0.66
CA THR A 44 12.71 -5.50 -1.14
C THR A 44 14.19 -5.17 -0.99
N GLU A 45 15.03 -6.20 -0.85
CA GLU A 45 16.49 -6.04 -0.75
C GLU A 45 17.14 -5.76 -2.11
N THR A 46 16.51 -6.20 -3.21
CA THR A 46 16.98 -5.99 -4.58
C THR A 46 15.94 -5.22 -5.39
N GLN A 47 16.37 -4.59 -6.50
CA GLN A 47 15.48 -3.85 -7.40
C GLN A 47 14.67 -4.79 -8.31
N VAL A 48 14.18 -5.91 -7.79
CA VAL A 48 13.40 -6.91 -8.54
C VAL A 48 12.17 -7.29 -7.72
N ILE A 49 11.00 -7.27 -8.37
CA ILE A 49 9.77 -7.80 -7.80
C ILE A 49 9.65 -9.27 -8.17
N THR A 50 9.54 -10.12 -7.15
CA THR A 50 9.30 -11.56 -7.30
C THR A 50 7.81 -11.86 -7.26
N LYS A 51 7.44 -13.08 -7.66
CA LYS A 51 6.07 -13.58 -7.50
C LYS A 51 5.62 -13.55 -6.03
N ASP A 52 6.51 -13.87 -5.09
CA ASP A 52 6.17 -13.90 -3.67
C ASP A 52 5.82 -12.51 -3.13
N GLU A 53 6.49 -11.45 -3.61
CA GLU A 53 6.16 -10.08 -3.25
C GLU A 53 4.84 -9.60 -3.86
N ILE A 54 4.50 -10.07 -5.07
CA ILE A 54 3.18 -9.88 -5.67
C ILE A 54 2.09 -10.55 -4.82
N ASP A 55 2.27 -11.82 -4.48
CA ASP A 55 1.32 -12.57 -3.65
C ASP A 55 1.17 -11.92 -2.26
N ARG A 56 2.26 -11.40 -1.70
CA ARG A 56 2.26 -10.65 -0.43
C ARG A 56 1.46 -9.36 -0.56
N ALA A 57 1.65 -8.59 -1.63
CA ALA A 57 0.90 -7.35 -1.86
C ALA A 57 -0.61 -7.63 -1.96
N GLN A 58 -1.01 -8.66 -2.72
CA GLN A 58 -2.42 -9.06 -2.81
C GLN A 58 -3.01 -9.48 -1.46
N LYS A 59 -2.27 -10.31 -0.67
CA LYS A 59 -2.71 -10.70 0.67
C LYS A 59 -2.91 -9.50 1.59
N LEU A 60 -2.01 -8.51 1.53
CA LEU A 60 -2.14 -7.28 2.32
C LEU A 60 -3.37 -6.46 1.91
N MET A 61 -3.69 -6.36 0.61
CA MET A 61 -4.92 -5.70 0.15
C MET A 61 -6.17 -6.39 0.70
N LEU A 62 -6.22 -7.73 0.63
CA LEU A 62 -7.32 -8.52 1.17
C LEU A 62 -7.46 -8.34 2.69
N GLN A 63 -6.36 -8.35 3.43
CA GLN A 63 -6.35 -8.11 4.88
C GLN A 63 -6.86 -6.70 5.22
N ARG A 64 -6.41 -5.67 4.49
CA ARG A 64 -6.88 -4.29 4.69
C ARG A 64 -8.37 -4.16 4.45
N LEU A 65 -8.92 -4.83 3.42
CA LEU A 65 -10.36 -4.84 3.20
C LEU A 65 -11.12 -5.33 4.44
N LEU A 66 -10.67 -6.41 5.07
CA LEU A 66 -11.32 -6.99 6.25
C LEU A 66 -11.22 -6.08 7.49
N LEU A 67 -10.16 -5.28 7.60
CA LEU A 67 -9.92 -4.37 8.73
C LEU A 67 -10.62 -3.02 8.57
N GLU A 68 -10.57 -2.42 7.38
CA GLU A 68 -11.05 -1.06 7.13
C GLU A 68 -12.52 -1.01 6.75
N ARG A 69 -13.06 -2.10 6.19
CA ARG A 69 -14.46 -2.19 5.81
C ARG A 69 -15.06 -3.45 6.42
N PRO A 70 -15.96 -3.33 7.41
CA PRO A 70 -16.66 -4.50 7.92
C PRO A 70 -17.32 -5.23 6.73
N PRO A 71 -17.10 -6.55 6.58
CA PRO A 71 -17.67 -7.31 5.49
C PRO A 71 -19.17 -7.08 5.45
N ARG A 72 -19.68 -6.54 4.33
CA ARG A 72 -21.14 -6.43 4.17
C ARG A 72 -21.73 -7.83 4.27
N LYS A 73 -22.76 -7.99 5.10
CA LYS A 73 -23.43 -9.27 5.29
C LYS A 73 -23.79 -9.85 3.90
N ASN A 74 -23.45 -11.12 3.67
CA ASN A 74 -23.67 -11.86 2.42
C ASN A 74 -22.83 -11.45 1.19
N HIS A 75 -21.79 -10.64 1.34
CA HIS A 75 -20.83 -10.37 0.26
C HIS A 75 -19.64 -11.34 0.33
N ARG A 76 -19.18 -11.79 -0.83
CA ARG A 76 -17.94 -12.57 -1.00
C ARG A 76 -16.92 -11.76 -1.81
N ILE A 77 -15.64 -12.03 -1.59
CA ILE A 77 -14.59 -11.58 -2.49
C ILE A 77 -14.69 -12.40 -3.78
N VAL A 78 -14.64 -11.73 -4.93
CA VAL A 78 -14.69 -12.37 -6.24
C VAL A 78 -13.40 -12.19 -7.03
N ASP A 79 -12.67 -11.10 -6.78
CA ASP A 79 -11.39 -10.84 -7.44
C ASP A 79 -10.51 -9.89 -6.62
N CYS A 80 -9.20 -9.93 -6.87
CA CYS A 80 -8.20 -9.02 -6.33
C CYS A 80 -7.19 -8.69 -7.43
N TYR A 81 -7.40 -7.53 -8.05
CA TYR A 81 -6.65 -7.10 -9.22
C TYR A 81 -5.54 -6.11 -8.83
N MET A 82 -4.33 -6.31 -9.36
CA MET A 82 -3.27 -5.32 -9.27
C MET A 82 -3.29 -4.44 -10.51
N ALA A 83 -3.51 -3.14 -10.33
CA ALA A 83 -3.62 -2.18 -11.43
C ALA A 83 -2.29 -1.56 -11.82
N ASN A 84 -1.40 -1.31 -10.85
CA ASN A 84 -0.11 -0.68 -11.11
C ASN A 84 0.93 -1.06 -10.04
N ILE A 85 2.20 -1.05 -10.42
CA ILE A 85 3.35 -1.22 -9.53
C ILE A 85 4.35 -0.09 -9.84
N CYS A 86 4.59 0.80 -8.87
CA CYS A 86 5.51 1.91 -9.01
C CYS A 86 6.77 1.68 -8.17
N TYR A 87 7.95 1.82 -8.78
CA TYR A 87 9.20 1.90 -8.05
C TYR A 87 9.38 3.29 -7.44
N LEU A 88 9.56 3.37 -6.12
CA LEU A 88 9.69 4.63 -5.39
C LEU A 88 11.15 5.00 -5.11
N GLY A 89 12.09 4.06 -5.25
CA GLY A 89 13.52 4.30 -5.04
C GLY A 89 14.15 3.43 -3.95
N LEU A 90 15.47 3.54 -3.84
CA LEU A 90 16.27 2.92 -2.79
C LEU A 90 16.48 3.94 -1.68
N MET A 91 15.96 3.66 -0.50
CA MET A 91 16.06 4.56 0.66
C MET A 91 15.88 3.78 1.96
N ASN A 92 16.30 4.37 3.07
CA ASN A 92 15.99 3.83 4.40
C ASN A 92 14.65 4.38 4.92
N LYS A 93 14.18 3.86 6.05
CA LYS A 93 12.86 4.22 6.60
C LYS A 93 12.74 5.71 6.90
N ILE A 94 13.80 6.30 7.47
CA ILE A 94 13.82 7.72 7.84
C ILE A 94 13.65 8.60 6.60
N GLN A 95 14.38 8.29 5.53
CA GLN A 95 14.29 9.01 4.25
C GLN A 95 12.90 8.87 3.62
N PHE A 96 12.34 7.65 3.62
CA PHE A 96 11.02 7.39 3.07
C PHE A 96 9.93 8.19 3.82
N ASP A 97 9.89 8.10 5.15
CA ASP A 97 8.89 8.78 5.97
C ASP A 97 9.02 10.30 5.86
N GLY A 98 10.25 10.82 5.84
CA GLY A 98 10.53 12.26 5.64
C GLY A 98 10.05 12.78 4.29
N SER A 99 10.16 11.98 3.22
CA SER A 99 9.70 12.35 1.88
C SER A 99 8.17 12.44 1.77
N ILE A 100 7.43 11.66 2.56
CA ILE A 100 5.96 11.73 2.59
C ILE A 100 5.51 12.95 3.39
N ALA A 101 6.10 13.17 4.57
CA ALA A 101 5.72 14.27 5.45
C ALA A 101 5.89 15.65 4.79
N ALA A 102 6.99 15.85 4.05
CA ALA A 102 7.26 17.10 3.36
C ALA A 102 6.22 17.46 2.26
N ASN A 103 5.46 16.48 1.75
CA ASN A 103 4.48 16.71 0.68
C ASN A 103 3.04 16.98 1.20
N VAL A 104 2.79 16.86 2.51
CA VAL A 104 1.46 17.11 3.10
C VAL A 104 1.31 18.56 3.56
N ASP A 105 2.42 19.25 3.84
CA ASP A 105 2.40 20.62 4.36
C ASP A 105 2.30 21.72 3.28
N ASP A 106 2.43 21.40 1.99
CA ASP A 106 2.45 22.37 0.88
C ASP A 106 1.12 22.51 0.10
N LEU A 107 0.03 21.90 0.56
CA LEU A 107 -1.31 22.04 -0.07
C LEU A 107 -2.39 22.40 0.95
N ALA A 108 -2.32 23.62 1.48
CA ALA A 108 -3.57 24.30 1.82
C ALA A 108 -4.34 24.55 0.50
N PRO A 109 -5.58 24.05 0.32
CA PRO A 109 -6.36 24.41 -0.84
C PRO A 109 -6.62 25.91 -0.77
N GLU A 110 -6.07 26.69 -1.70
CA GLU A 110 -6.50 28.06 -1.92
C GLU A 110 -8.01 28.02 -2.14
N THR A 111 -8.74 28.57 -1.18
CA THR A 111 -10.18 28.72 -1.32
C THR A 111 -10.39 29.73 -2.44
N PRO A 112 -11.06 29.40 -3.56
CA PRO A 112 -11.28 30.37 -4.60
C PRO A 112 -12.10 31.52 -4.01
N GLN A 113 -11.50 32.71 -3.92
CA GLN A 113 -12.24 33.92 -3.60
C GLN A 113 -13.15 34.21 -4.79
N VAL A 114 -14.45 34.00 -4.59
CA VAL A 114 -15.48 34.45 -5.52
C VAL A 114 -15.59 35.96 -5.37
N HIS A 115 -15.18 36.69 -6.41
CA HIS A 115 -15.52 38.10 -6.60
C HIS A 115 -16.85 38.22 -7.34
#